data_AF-A0A1V5PWL5-F1
#
_entry.id   AF-A0A1V5PWL5-F1
#
_cell.length_a   1.000
_cell.length_b   1.000
_cell.length_c   1.000
_cell.angle_alpha   90.00
_cell.angle_beta   90.00
_cell.angle_gamma   90.00
#
_symmetry.space_group_name_H-M   'P 1'
#
loop_
_entity.id
_entity.type
_entity.pdbx_description
1 polymer ?
#
loop_
_entity_poly.entity_id
_entity_poly.type
_entity_poly.pdbx_seq_one_letter_code
_entity_poly.pdbx_strand_id
1 'polypeptide(L)' 'MESIKPVVDTAFQAVKTGVEVVRKVWSLMEAAAEKKPPSELLSQSAVRRIQGEDG' A
#
# COMPACT_ATOMS: atom_id res chain seq x y z
N MET A 1 40.74 9.99 1.15
CA MET A 1 39.64 9.64 0.23
C MET A 1 38.78 8.46 0.70
N GLU A 2 39.18 7.67 1.71
CA GLU A 2 38.44 6.48 2.15
C GLU A 2 37.17 6.75 2.99
N SER A 3 37.07 7.91 3.63
CA SER A 3 35.97 8.24 4.55
C SER A 3 34.67 8.72 3.87
N ILE A 4 34.68 8.96 2.56
CA ILE A 4 33.53 9.54 1.83
C ILE A 4 32.63 8.43 1.24
N LYS A 5 33.21 7.30 0.83
CA LYS A 5 32.49 6.13 0.30
C LYS A 5 31.36 5.63 1.22
N PRO A 6 31.59 5.39 2.53
CA PRO A 6 30.52 4.88 3.39
C PRO A 6 29.36 5.86 3.55
N VAL A 7 29.62 7.18 3.48
CA VAL A 7 28.57 8.21 3.55
C VAL A 7 27.72 8.20 2.29
N VAL A 8 28.35 8.10 1.12
CA VAL A 8 27.66 8.03 -0.17
C VAL A 8 26.85 6.74 -0.30
N ASP A 9 27.42 5.61 0.11
CA ASP A 9 26.73 4.31 0.08
C ASP A 9 25.50 4.30 1.00
N THR A 10 25.63 4.89 2.20
CA THR A 10 24.50 5.03 3.14
C THR A 10 23.41 5.94 2.58
N ALA A 11 23.78 7.07 1.97
CA ALA A 11 22.82 7.98 1.35
C ALA A 11 22.10 7.31 0.18
N PHE A 12 22.82 6.55 -0.64
CA PHE A 12 22.24 5.83 -1.78
C PHE A 12 21.24 4.75 -1.32
N GLN A 13 21.59 3.99 -0.27
CA GLN A 13 20.67 3.01 0.32
C GLN A 13 19.42 3.66 0.91
N ALA A 14 19.57 4.77 1.65
CA ALA A 14 18.43 5.49 2.23
C ALA A 14 17.48 6.00 1.15
N VAL A 15 18.01 6.56 0.06
CA VAL A 15 17.21 7.00 -1.09
C VAL A 15 16.50 5.82 -1.74
N LYS A 16 17.20 4.69 -1.95
CA LYS A 16 16.61 3.49 -2.53
C LYS A 16 15.45 2.96 -1.68
N THR A 17 15.63 2.85 -0.38
CA THR A 17 14.58 2.43 0.55
C THR A 17 13.39 3.39 0.54
N GLY A 18 13.65 4.70 0.52
CA GLY A 18 12.60 5.71 0.41
C GLY A 18 11.76 5.56 -0.87
N VAL A 19 12.42 5.38 -2.02
CA VAL A 19 11.75 5.16 -3.31
C VAL A 19 10.92 3.88 -3.31
N GLU A 20 11.41 2.80 -2.72
CA GLU A 20 10.67 1.53 -2.61
C GLU A 20 9.42 1.66 -1.73
N VAL A 21 9.49 2.40 -0.63
CA VAL A 21 8.33 2.66 0.23
C VAL A 21 7.30 3.50 -0.51
N VAL A 22 7.71 4.57 -1.17
CA VAL A 22 6.79 5.42 -1.95
C VAL A 22 6.12 4.61 -3.06
N ARG A 23 6.87 3.76 -3.78
CA ARG A 23 6.29 2.87 -4.81
C ARG A 23 5.28 1.89 -4.25
N LYS A 24 5.56 1.28 -3.09
CA LYS A 24 4.61 0.36 -2.44
C LYS A 24 3.32 1.07 -2.02
N VAL A 25 3.44 2.26 -1.42
CA VAL A 25 2.28 3.07 -1.03
C VAL A 25 1.46 3.48 -2.25
N TRP A 26 2.12 3.93 -3.32
CA TRP A 26 1.44 4.30 -4.56
C TRP A 26 0.72 3.10 -5.19
N SER A 27 1.38 1.96 -5.30
CA SER A 27 0.80 0.73 -5.86
C SER A 27 -0.40 0.23 -5.04
N LEU A 28 -0.34 0.35 -3.70
CA LEU A 28 -1.46 0.02 -2.83
C LEU A 28 -2.65 0.97 -3.06
N MET A 29 -2.37 2.26 -3.25
CA MET A 29 -3.39 3.27 -3.51
C MET A 29 -4.05 3.07 -4.88
N GLU A 30 -3.28 2.80 -5.94
CA GLU A 30 -3.83 2.43 -7.25
C GLU A 30 -4.68 1.16 -7.18
N ALA A 31 -4.20 0.11 -6.51
CA ALA A 31 -4.95 -1.13 -6.35
C ALA A 31 -6.26 -0.94 -5.55
N ALA A 32 -6.25 -0.04 -4.57
CA ALA A 32 -7.45 0.33 -3.82
C ALA A 32 -8.41 1.23 -4.64
N ALA A 33 -7.87 2.10 -5.51
CA ALA A 33 -8.66 2.99 -6.35
C ALA A 33 -9.32 2.27 -7.53
N GLU A 34 -8.69 1.23 -8.09
CA GLU A 34 -9.26 0.46 -9.19
C GLU A 34 -10.49 -0.37 -8.78
N LYS A 35 -10.67 -0.64 -7.48
CA LYS A 35 -11.79 -1.46 -7.00
C LYS A 35 -12.82 -0.61 -6.26
N LYS A 36 -14.05 -0.64 -6.75
CA LYS A 36 -15.20 -0.08 -6.03
C LYS A 36 -15.30 -0.73 -4.65
N PRO A 37 -15.49 0.05 -3.58
CA PRO A 37 -15.65 -0.52 -2.25
C PRO A 37 -16.87 -1.45 -2.25
N PRO A 38 -16.84 -2.57 -1.50
CA PRO A 38 -17.96 -3.52 -1.47
C PRO A 38 -19.30 -2.87 -1.10
N SER A 39 -19.29 -1.78 -0.34
CA SER A 39 -20.47 -0.97 -0.02
C SER A 39 -21.15 -0.32 -1.22
N GLU A 40 -20.45 -0.11 -2.33
CA GLU A 40 -21.03 0.35 -3.59
C GLU A 40 -21.65 -0.79 -4.41
N LEU A 41 -21.22 -2.03 -4.17
CA LEU A 41 -21.67 -3.21 -4.90
C LEU A 41 -22.75 -4.00 -4.14
N LEU A 42 -22.73 -3.91 -2.81
CA LEU A 42 -23.56 -4.71 -1.91
C LEU A 42 -24.18 -3.78 -0.86
N SER A 43 -25.49 -3.92 -0.67
CA SER A 43 -26.15 -3.29 0.47
C SER A 43 -25.59 -3.84 1.79
N GLN A 44 -25.66 -3.05 2.86
CA GLN A 44 -25.25 -3.50 4.20
C GLN A 44 -25.93 -4.80 4.62
N SER A 45 -27.19 -5.00 4.23
CA SER A 45 -27.93 -6.26 4.42
C SER A 45 -27.36 -7.44 3.61
N ALA A 46 -26.90 -7.22 2.38
CA ALA A 46 -26.24 -8.27 1.59
C ALA A 46 -24.89 -8.65 2.21
N VAL A 47 -24.15 -7.68 2.74
CA VAL A 47 -22.88 -7.92 3.45
C VAL A 47 -23.12 -8.76 4.71
N ARG A 48 -24.09 -8.41 5.55
CA ARG A 48 -24.44 -9.16 6.77
C ARG A 48 -24.89 -10.59 6.47
N ARG A 49 -25.67 -10.80 5.40
CA ARG A 49 -26.02 -12.16 4.94
C ARG A 49 -24.81 -12.98 4.50
N ILE A 50 -23.88 -12.39 3.75
CA ILE A 50 -22.64 -13.08 3.35
C ILE A 50 -21.80 -13.46 4.57
N GLN A 51 -21.82 -12.61 5.60
CA GLN A 51 -21.13 -12.86 6.86
C GLN A 51 -21.89 -13.82 7.81
N GLY A 52 -23.10 -14.24 7.45
CA GLY A 52 -23.92 -15.13 8.26
C GLY A 52 -24.53 -14.47 9.49
N GLU A 53 -24.54 -13.14 9.55
CA GLU A 53 -25.04 -12.36 10.69
C GLU A 53 -26.56 -12.12 10.64
N ASP A 54 -27.17 -12.22 9.44
CA ASP A 54 -28.62 -12.08 9.22
C ASP A 54 -29.30 -13.47 9.07
N GLY A 55 -28.99 -14.40 9.98
CA GLY A 55 -29.58 -15.74 10.08
C GLY A 55 -30.79 -15.81 11.01
#